data_AF-A0A7R9D781-F1
#
_entry.id   AF-A0A7R9D781-F1
#
_cell.length_a   1.000
_cell.length_b   1.000
_cell.length_c   1.000
_cell.angle_alpha   90.00
_cell.angle_beta   90.00
_cell.angle_gamma   90.00
#
_symmetry.space_group_name_H-M   'P 1'
#
loop_
_entity.id
_entity.type
_entity.pdbx_description
1 polymer ?
#
loop_
_entity_poly.entity_id
_entity_poly.type
_entity_poly.pdbx_seq_one_letter_code
_entity_poly.pdbx_strand_id
1 'polypeptide(L)'
;MVQMNDRATTVHCTVCKKDAAQQGHSTMYTSGDCEAVNQGSSPPCKSQLCGDIGSTSRRPVMCPCEGCNKNVAISGLISHFSFEHVDLPMLAVEEEDKSHFWVSPEALPLNITRCIALLLLVDSLDTRGGSLCTQHANDSRLKSGFPILVMGARLTTGPQGAAALLWAADVDSRLRYTAEATDFSTRSLSVSYSGRTESLRANQAPPAILERGLCTVVQPAMIRELAKVSGGFDLTIQIHK
;
A
#
# COMPACT_ATOMS: atom_id res chain seq x y z
N MET A 1 -40.82 7.90 -31.34
CA MET A 1 -41.99 7.52 -30.52
C MET A 1 -41.46 6.69 -29.37
N VAL A 2 -41.71 7.13 -28.12
CA VAL A 2 -41.34 6.53 -26.80
C VAL A 2 -39.83 6.43 -26.51
N GLN A 3 -39.17 7.27 -25.69
CA GLN A 3 -39.35 7.71 -24.29
C GLN A 3 -38.73 6.75 -23.26
N MET A 4 -37.84 7.26 -22.40
CA MET A 4 -37.65 7.03 -20.95
C MET A 4 -36.19 7.31 -20.56
N ASN A 5 -35.94 8.43 -19.89
CA ASN A 5 -35.85 8.61 -18.42
C ASN A 5 -34.46 8.26 -17.88
N ASP A 6 -33.66 9.29 -17.59
CA ASP A 6 -32.67 9.18 -16.51
C ASP A 6 -32.95 10.24 -15.46
N ARG A 7 -33.20 9.72 -14.26
CA ARG A 7 -33.49 10.47 -13.04
C ARG A 7 -32.19 11.03 -12.49
N ALA A 8 -32.24 12.32 -12.17
CA ALA A 8 -31.30 12.97 -11.28
C ALA A 8 -31.33 12.32 -9.90
N THR A 9 -30.14 12.06 -9.34
CA THR A 9 -29.97 11.94 -7.88
C THR A 9 -29.06 13.08 -7.44
N THR A 10 -29.70 14.17 -7.04
CA THR A 10 -29.08 15.33 -6.41
C THR A 10 -28.81 15.00 -4.94
N VAL A 11 -27.56 15.16 -4.48
CA VAL A 11 -27.28 15.32 -3.05
C VAL A 11 -26.66 16.70 -2.87
N HIS A 12 -27.47 17.62 -2.35
CA HIS A 12 -27.06 18.96 -1.98
C HIS A 12 -26.30 18.91 -0.65
N CYS A 13 -25.06 19.35 -0.64
CA CYS A 13 -24.38 19.79 0.58
C CYS A 13 -24.17 21.30 0.49
N THR A 14 -25.05 22.04 1.16
CA THR A 14 -24.87 23.46 1.46
C THR A 14 -24.09 23.58 2.76
N VAL A 15 -22.93 24.24 2.74
CA VAL A 15 -22.46 25.19 3.77
C VAL A 15 -21.08 25.76 3.36
N CYS A 16 -21.01 27.10 3.44
CA CYS A 16 -19.87 28.02 3.41
C CYS A 16 -19.19 28.41 2.09
N LYS A 17 -19.48 29.67 1.74
CA LYS A 17 -18.91 30.53 0.71
C LYS A 17 -17.49 31.00 1.07
N LYS A 18 -16.79 31.43 0.02
CA LYS A 18 -15.62 32.35 -0.12
C LYS A 18 -15.38 33.26 1.10
N ASP A 19 -14.15 33.59 1.48
CA ASP A 19 -13.28 34.52 0.74
C ASP A 19 -11.77 34.29 0.99
N ALA A 20 -10.97 34.50 -0.07
CA ALA A 20 -9.53 34.70 0.01
C ALA A 20 -9.24 36.19 -0.25
N ALA A 21 -8.49 36.83 0.64
CA ALA A 21 -7.91 38.15 0.44
C ALA A 21 -6.38 38.08 0.56
N GLN A 22 -5.73 38.68 -0.43
CA GLN A 22 -4.29 38.81 -0.62
C GLN A 22 -3.65 39.82 0.36
N GLN A 23 -2.34 39.64 0.60
CA GLN A 23 -1.26 40.64 0.74
C GLN A 23 -0.01 39.86 1.20
N GLY A 24 1.19 39.91 0.61
CA GLY A 24 1.84 40.93 -0.20
C GLY A 24 2.88 41.67 0.64
N HIS A 25 4.15 41.24 0.63
CA HIS A 25 5.31 42.15 0.54
C HIS A 25 6.66 41.41 0.43
N SER A 26 7.51 41.98 -0.40
CA SER A 26 8.89 41.61 -0.73
C SER A 26 9.86 42.59 -0.07
N THR A 27 11.04 42.13 0.35
CA THR A 27 12.26 42.96 0.40
C THR A 27 13.53 42.10 0.42
N MET A 28 14.45 42.40 -0.50
CA MET A 28 15.85 41.96 -0.55
C MET A 28 16.71 42.79 0.43
N TYR A 29 17.85 42.23 0.91
CA TYR A 29 19.23 42.68 0.60
C TYR A 29 20.31 42.00 1.49
N THR A 30 21.42 41.67 0.82
CA THR A 30 22.86 41.63 1.21
C THR A 30 23.42 40.73 2.32
N SER A 31 24.26 39.78 1.88
CA SER A 31 25.71 39.60 2.17
C SER A 31 26.30 40.26 3.43
N GLY A 32 26.96 39.45 4.25
CA GLY A 32 27.91 39.88 5.27
C GLY A 32 28.41 38.68 6.09
N ASP A 33 29.65 38.28 5.85
CA ASP A 33 30.40 37.36 6.72
C ASP A 33 30.61 38.01 8.10
N CYS A 34 30.48 37.23 9.17
CA CYS A 34 30.95 37.66 10.49
C CYS A 34 31.47 36.47 11.31
N GLU A 35 32.78 36.55 11.56
CA GLU A 35 33.55 35.82 12.55
C GLU A 35 33.04 36.08 13.98
N ALA A 36 33.31 35.12 14.86
CA ALA A 36 32.80 35.02 16.21
C ALA A 36 33.49 35.96 17.21
N VAL A 37 32.71 36.65 18.07
CA VAL A 37 33.08 36.92 19.48
C VAL A 37 31.81 36.94 20.35
N ASN A 38 31.91 36.19 21.45
CA ASN A 38 30.94 35.89 22.50
C ASN A 38 30.48 37.12 23.32
N GLN A 39 29.18 37.19 23.67
CA GLN A 39 28.63 37.31 25.05
C GLN A 39 27.18 37.84 25.04
N GLY A 40 26.26 37.11 25.69
CA GLY A 40 24.96 37.66 26.10
C GLY A 40 23.74 36.76 25.87
N SER A 41 23.54 35.79 26.78
CA SER A 41 22.24 35.26 27.22
C SER A 41 21.11 35.07 26.19
N SER A 42 21.12 33.91 25.53
CA SER A 42 19.97 33.30 24.87
C SER A 42 19.62 31.96 25.56
N PRO A 43 18.35 31.49 25.55
CA PRO A 43 17.95 30.25 26.21
C PRO A 43 18.68 29.04 25.60
N PRO A 44 18.84 27.92 26.34
CA PRO A 44 19.71 26.84 25.90
C PRO A 44 19.17 26.22 24.62
N CYS A 45 19.88 26.44 23.52
CA CYS A 45 19.76 25.60 22.35
C CYS A 45 20.27 24.21 22.75
N LYS A 46 19.34 23.28 23.03
CA LYS A 46 19.67 21.87 23.26
C LYS A 46 20.07 21.23 21.94
N SER A 47 21.26 21.57 21.46
CA SER A 47 21.94 20.86 20.38
C SER A 47 23.02 19.99 20.98
N GLN A 48 22.65 18.84 21.57
CA GLN A 48 23.54 17.68 21.61
C GLN A 48 22.86 16.41 22.12
N LEU A 49 23.00 15.35 21.31
CA LEU A 49 23.35 13.97 21.65
C LEU A 49 22.39 12.92 21.07
N CYS A 50 22.98 12.20 20.10
CA CYS A 50 22.65 10.89 19.58
C CYS A 50 21.74 10.04 20.47
N GLY A 51 20.55 9.76 19.93
CA GLY A 51 20.03 8.40 19.90
C GLY A 51 19.75 8.08 18.44
N ASP A 52 20.33 7.01 17.92
CA ASP A 52 20.03 6.46 16.61
C ASP A 52 18.59 5.91 16.65
N ILE A 53 17.62 6.81 16.50
CA ILE A 53 16.20 6.49 16.50
C ILE A 53 15.89 6.03 15.08
N GLY A 54 15.88 4.70 14.91
CA GLY A 54 15.77 3.97 13.64
C GLY A 54 15.23 4.79 12.48
N SER A 55 16.15 5.21 11.60
CA SER A 55 15.88 6.15 10.51
C SER A 55 14.83 5.58 9.53
N THR A 56 13.55 5.84 9.79
CA THR A 56 12.50 5.60 8.80
C THR A 56 12.75 6.54 7.64
N SER A 57 13.06 5.97 6.48
CA SER A 57 13.30 6.76 5.27
C SER A 57 12.03 7.56 4.93
N ARG A 58 12.16 8.88 4.84
CA ARG A 58 11.07 9.78 4.40
C ARG A 58 10.86 9.76 2.88
N ARG A 59 11.61 8.93 2.15
CA ARG A 59 11.53 8.83 0.70
C ARG A 59 10.13 8.38 0.30
N PRO A 60 9.44 9.12 -0.59
CA PRO A 60 8.18 8.70 -1.17
C PRO A 60 8.28 7.32 -1.83
N VAL A 61 7.15 6.61 -1.87
CA VAL A 61 7.00 5.38 -2.65
C VAL A 61 6.35 5.70 -3.99
N MET A 62 6.71 4.97 -5.03
CA MET A 62 5.99 5.04 -6.31
C MET A 62 4.73 4.16 -6.19
N CYS A 63 3.58 4.65 -6.61
CA CYS A 63 2.37 3.83 -6.61
C CYS A 63 2.54 2.63 -7.58
N PRO A 64 2.28 1.39 -7.14
CA PRO A 64 2.39 0.21 -7.99
C PRO A 64 1.14 -0.06 -8.83
N CYS A 65 0.06 0.73 -8.67
CA CYS A 65 -1.12 0.61 -9.52
C CYS A 65 -0.77 0.90 -10.98
N GLU A 66 -1.17 0.00 -11.87
CA GLU A 66 -1.03 0.19 -13.31
C GLU A 66 -1.64 1.53 -13.76
N GLY A 67 -0.86 2.31 -14.51
CA GLY A 67 -1.25 3.64 -14.98
C GLY A 67 -1.10 4.77 -13.94
N CYS A 68 -0.84 4.46 -12.67
CA CYS A 68 -0.57 5.47 -11.64
C CYS A 68 0.92 5.78 -11.54
N ASN A 69 1.34 6.96 -12.01
CA ASN A 69 2.74 7.38 -12.00
C ASN A 69 3.07 8.33 -10.83
N LYS A 70 2.29 8.29 -9.74
CA LYS A 70 2.43 9.20 -8.62
C LYS A 70 3.46 8.70 -7.61
N ASN A 71 4.31 9.63 -7.17
CA ASN A 71 5.15 9.45 -5.98
C ASN A 71 4.39 9.93 -4.76
N VAL A 72 4.16 9.02 -3.82
CA VAL A 72 3.28 9.22 -2.67
C VAL A 72 4.12 9.22 -1.40
N ALA A 73 3.97 10.29 -0.61
CA ALA A 73 4.56 10.31 0.73
C ALA A 73 3.94 9.19 1.58
N ILE A 74 4.74 8.56 2.45
CA ILE A 74 4.28 7.42 3.26
C ILE A 74 3.03 7.78 4.08
N SER A 75 3.00 8.98 4.66
CA SER A 75 1.86 9.52 5.41
C SER A 75 0.59 9.71 4.58
N GLY A 76 0.70 9.76 3.25
CA GLY A 76 -0.41 9.94 2.31
C GLY A 76 -0.79 8.66 1.57
N LEU A 77 -0.23 7.50 1.91
CA LEU A 77 -0.52 6.25 1.20
C LEU A 77 -1.99 5.88 1.30
N ILE A 78 -2.52 5.82 2.52
CA ILE A 78 -3.92 5.44 2.76
C ILE A 78 -4.86 6.39 2.01
N SER A 79 -4.65 7.71 2.12
CA SER A 79 -5.49 8.68 1.43
C SER A 79 -5.36 8.62 -0.08
N HIS A 80 -4.16 8.39 -0.61
CA HIS A 80 -3.95 8.20 -2.04
C HIS A 80 -4.79 7.03 -2.57
N PHE A 81 -4.74 5.85 -1.92
CA PHE A 81 -5.55 4.71 -2.34
C PHE A 81 -7.04 4.96 -2.15
N SER A 82 -7.46 5.57 -1.04
CA SER A 82 -8.88 5.82 -0.78
C SER A 82 -9.55 6.77 -1.78
N PHE A 83 -8.80 7.72 -2.35
CA PHE A 83 -9.36 8.74 -3.25
C PHE A 83 -9.08 8.47 -4.73
N GLU A 84 -7.96 7.83 -5.05
CA GLU A 84 -7.52 7.67 -6.44
C GLU A 84 -7.63 6.24 -6.97
N HIS A 85 -7.78 5.27 -6.07
CA HIS A 85 -7.92 3.85 -6.38
C HIS A 85 -9.16 3.27 -5.71
N VAL A 86 -10.31 3.91 -5.94
CA VAL A 86 -11.59 3.59 -5.28
C VAL A 86 -12.08 2.15 -5.51
N ASP A 87 -11.64 1.52 -6.60
CA ASP A 87 -11.95 0.12 -6.92
C ASP A 87 -11.08 -0.88 -6.15
N LEU A 88 -10.02 -0.42 -5.48
CA LEU A 88 -9.15 -1.27 -4.67
C LEU A 88 -9.78 -1.46 -3.28
N PRO A 89 -10.16 -2.68 -2.88
CA PRO A 89 -10.73 -2.91 -1.56
C PRO A 89 -9.72 -2.59 -0.46
N MET A 90 -10.17 -1.89 0.57
CA MET A 90 -9.40 -1.59 1.77
C MET A 90 -9.99 -2.33 2.96
N LEU A 91 -9.16 -3.07 3.70
CA LEU A 91 -9.60 -3.89 4.83
C LEU A 91 -8.74 -3.60 6.06
N ALA A 92 -9.38 -3.30 7.20
CA ALA A 92 -8.70 -3.33 8.48
C ALA A 92 -8.50 -4.79 8.91
N VAL A 93 -7.28 -5.14 9.32
CA VAL A 93 -6.91 -6.51 9.72
C VAL A 93 -6.10 -6.47 11.01
N GLU A 94 -6.20 -7.50 11.83
CA GLU A 94 -5.30 -7.70 12.97
C GLU A 94 -4.18 -8.70 12.60
N GLU A 95 -3.18 -8.84 13.47
CA GLU A 95 -2.18 -9.90 13.31
C GLU A 95 -2.85 -11.27 13.35
N GLU A 96 -2.35 -12.22 12.55
CA GLU A 96 -2.89 -13.57 12.41
C GLU A 96 -4.29 -13.68 11.80
N ASP A 97 -4.98 -12.58 11.49
CA ASP A 97 -6.23 -12.60 10.73
C ASP A 97 -6.02 -13.12 9.31
N LYS A 98 -6.95 -13.96 8.87
CA LYS A 98 -6.98 -14.49 7.50
C LYS A 98 -7.90 -13.65 6.63
N SER A 99 -7.30 -12.92 5.70
CA SER A 99 -8.00 -12.16 4.66
C SER A 99 -8.15 -13.00 3.40
N HIS A 100 -9.37 -13.13 2.89
CA HIS A 100 -9.70 -13.98 1.74
C HIS A 100 -10.01 -13.13 0.50
N PHE A 101 -9.40 -13.45 -0.63
CA PHE A 101 -9.59 -12.77 -1.90
C PHE A 101 -9.83 -13.77 -3.02
N TRP A 102 -10.95 -13.63 -3.71
CA TRP A 102 -11.19 -14.40 -4.93
C TRP A 102 -10.33 -13.87 -6.08
N VAL A 103 -9.48 -14.72 -6.65
CA VAL A 103 -8.57 -14.37 -7.75
C VAL A 103 -8.91 -15.19 -8.99
N SER A 104 -9.30 -14.52 -10.07
CA SER A 104 -9.33 -15.13 -11.39
C SER A 104 -7.96 -14.99 -12.06
N PRO A 105 -7.31 -16.09 -12.49
CA PRO A 105 -6.02 -16.05 -13.16
C PRO A 105 -6.01 -15.11 -14.38
N GLU A 106 -7.10 -15.06 -15.14
CA GLU A 106 -7.20 -14.23 -16.35
C GLU A 106 -7.38 -12.73 -16.05
N ALA A 107 -7.78 -12.38 -14.82
CA ALA A 107 -7.85 -10.99 -14.36
C ALA A 107 -6.47 -10.43 -13.95
N LEU A 108 -5.46 -11.29 -13.81
CA LEU A 108 -4.09 -10.87 -13.55
C LEU A 108 -3.38 -10.54 -14.88
N PRO A 109 -2.89 -9.31 -15.07
CA PRO A 109 -2.24 -8.92 -16.31
C PRO A 109 -0.88 -9.59 -16.45
N LEU A 110 -0.45 -9.76 -17.71
CA LEU A 110 0.83 -10.39 -18.02
C LEU A 110 1.97 -9.38 -17.89
N ASN A 111 2.99 -9.73 -17.09
CA ASN A 111 4.20 -8.94 -16.82
C ASN A 111 3.96 -7.56 -16.18
N ILE A 112 2.74 -7.27 -15.74
CA ILE A 112 2.36 -6.01 -15.11
C ILE A 112 1.78 -6.30 -13.73
N THR A 113 2.05 -5.42 -12.78
CA THR A 113 1.57 -5.55 -11.41
C THR A 113 0.13 -5.04 -11.30
N ARG A 114 -0.74 -5.87 -10.73
CA ARG A 114 -2.11 -5.53 -10.37
C ARG A 114 -2.24 -5.50 -8.85
N CYS A 115 -2.74 -4.40 -8.32
CA CYS A 115 -3.13 -4.33 -6.91
C CYS A 115 -4.45 -5.09 -6.72
N ILE A 116 -4.50 -5.96 -5.71
CA ILE A 116 -5.65 -6.80 -5.34
C ILE A 116 -6.39 -6.18 -4.17
N ALA A 117 -5.67 -5.76 -3.13
CA ALA A 117 -6.23 -5.12 -1.95
C ALA A 117 -5.20 -4.27 -1.21
N LEU A 118 -5.68 -3.36 -0.39
CA LEU A 118 -4.91 -2.66 0.64
C LEU A 118 -5.37 -3.15 2.02
N LEU A 119 -4.49 -3.87 2.70
CA LEU A 119 -4.70 -4.25 4.09
C LEU A 119 -4.16 -3.16 5.01
N LEU A 120 -4.88 -2.86 6.07
CA LEU A 120 -4.54 -1.86 7.07
C LEU A 120 -4.41 -2.60 8.40
N LEU A 121 -3.18 -2.95 8.77
CA LEU A 121 -2.91 -3.68 10.00
C LEU A 121 -3.16 -2.77 11.22
N VAL A 122 -4.16 -3.10 12.03
CA VAL A 122 -4.59 -2.35 13.22
C VAL A 122 -4.01 -3.04 14.47
N ASP A 123 -3.20 -2.32 15.24
CA ASP A 123 -2.46 -2.76 16.45
C ASP A 123 -1.42 -3.88 16.21
N SER A 124 -0.28 -4.03 16.91
CA SER A 124 0.53 -3.11 17.73
C SER A 124 1.94 -3.07 17.11
N LEU A 125 2.14 -2.22 16.08
CA LEU A 125 3.51 -1.85 15.75
C LEU A 125 4.06 -1.13 16.98
N ASP A 126 4.94 -1.81 17.72
CA ASP A 126 5.60 -1.25 18.88
C ASP A 126 6.09 0.15 18.52
N THR A 127 5.91 1.07 19.46
CA THR A 127 6.16 2.52 19.45
C THR A 127 7.61 2.93 19.14
N ARG A 128 8.35 2.15 18.36
CA ARG A 128 9.73 2.36 17.90
C ARG A 128 9.83 2.78 16.43
N GLY A 129 8.73 2.82 15.68
CA GLY A 129 8.69 3.35 14.32
C GLY A 129 7.60 4.41 14.17
N GLY A 130 7.96 5.68 14.46
CA GLY A 130 7.17 6.90 14.25
C GLY A 130 5.70 6.72 13.87
N SER A 131 4.83 6.86 14.87
CA SER A 131 3.37 6.96 14.70
C SER A 131 3.02 7.95 13.59
N LEU A 132 2.57 7.41 12.46
CA LEU A 132 1.88 8.18 11.43
C LEU A 132 0.40 8.14 11.82
N CYS A 133 -0.08 9.14 12.56
CA CYS A 133 -1.36 9.82 12.32
C CYS A 133 -1.80 10.71 13.50
N THR A 134 -2.16 11.94 13.16
CA THR A 134 -2.88 12.91 14.01
C THR A 134 -4.36 12.53 14.15
N GLN A 135 -4.90 12.85 15.32
CA GLN A 135 -6.22 12.51 15.84
C GLN A 135 -7.41 13.06 15.01
N HIS A 136 -8.46 12.25 14.86
CA HIS A 136 -9.86 12.59 15.18
C HIS A 136 -10.76 11.35 14.97
N ALA A 137 -11.48 10.97 16.02
CA ALA A 137 -12.26 9.74 16.13
C ALA A 137 -13.62 9.84 15.42
N ASN A 138 -13.92 8.81 14.62
CA ASN A 138 -15.24 8.18 14.37
C ASN A 138 -15.23 7.25 13.15
N ASP A 139 -14.08 7.13 12.47
CA ASP A 139 -13.78 6.11 11.45
C ASP A 139 -12.26 5.80 11.50
N SER A 140 -11.79 5.47 12.71
CA SER A 140 -10.39 5.62 13.10
C SER A 140 -9.48 4.48 12.66
N ARG A 141 -10.01 3.26 12.49
CA ARG A 141 -9.21 2.06 12.19
C ARG A 141 -8.55 2.10 10.82
N LEU A 142 -9.28 2.57 9.81
CA LEU A 142 -8.75 2.72 8.46
C LEU A 142 -7.75 3.89 8.35
N LYS A 143 -7.77 4.84 9.29
CA LYS A 143 -6.87 6.01 9.27
C LYS A 143 -5.55 5.76 10.00
N SER A 144 -5.46 4.76 10.87
CA SER A 144 -4.27 4.51 11.70
C SER A 144 -3.56 3.18 11.43
N GLY A 145 -4.10 2.35 10.53
CA GLY A 145 -3.51 1.05 10.22
C GLY A 145 -2.22 1.17 9.41
N PHE A 146 -1.31 0.22 9.57
CA PHE A 146 -0.11 0.14 8.75
C PHE A 146 -0.44 -0.45 7.38
N PRO A 147 -0.17 0.27 6.27
CA PRO A 147 -0.60 -0.14 4.95
C PRO A 147 0.26 -1.27 4.38
N ILE A 148 -0.41 -2.33 3.93
CA ILE A 148 0.18 -3.50 3.27
C ILE A 148 -0.59 -3.72 1.96
N LEU A 149 0.09 -3.61 0.83
CA LEU A 149 -0.51 -3.90 -0.47
C LEU A 149 -0.41 -5.39 -0.78
N VAL A 150 -1.54 -5.98 -1.15
CA VAL A 150 -1.60 -7.31 -1.76
C VAL A 150 -1.65 -7.12 -3.27
N MET A 151 -0.74 -7.78 -3.99
CA MET A 151 -0.56 -7.63 -5.42
C MET A 151 -0.46 -8.99 -6.11
N GLY A 152 -0.73 -8.98 -7.42
CA GLY A 152 -0.55 -10.15 -8.25
C GLY A 152 -0.25 -9.79 -9.70
N ALA A 153 0.27 -10.78 -10.43
CA ALA A 153 0.57 -10.68 -11.86
C ALA A 153 0.65 -12.08 -12.48
N ARG A 154 0.68 -12.14 -13.82
CA ARG A 154 1.10 -13.32 -14.55
C ARG A 154 2.51 -13.15 -15.09
N LEU A 155 3.27 -14.24 -15.13
CA LEU A 155 4.57 -14.29 -15.78
C LEU A 155 4.66 -15.53 -16.67
N THR A 156 5.10 -15.37 -17.92
CA THR A 156 5.33 -16.51 -18.82
C THR A 156 6.47 -17.39 -18.29
N THR A 157 6.21 -18.66 -18.02
CA THR A 157 7.21 -19.63 -17.53
C THR A 157 7.66 -20.61 -18.60
N GLY A 158 7.78 -20.12 -19.85
CA GLY A 158 8.13 -20.93 -21.02
C GLY A 158 6.89 -21.51 -21.73
N PRO A 159 7.00 -22.67 -22.40
CA PRO A 159 5.94 -23.20 -23.25
C PRO A 159 4.72 -23.71 -22.48
N GLN A 160 4.83 -23.87 -21.16
CA GLN A 160 3.76 -24.44 -20.33
C GLN A 160 2.65 -23.44 -19.96
N GLY A 161 2.81 -22.17 -20.34
CA GLY A 161 1.88 -21.09 -20.07
C GLY A 161 2.44 -20.06 -19.09
N ALA A 162 1.55 -19.25 -18.51
CA ALA A 162 1.91 -18.23 -17.55
C ALA A 162 1.55 -18.66 -16.11
N ALA A 163 2.52 -18.55 -15.20
CA ALA A 163 2.30 -18.72 -13.76
C ALA A 163 1.65 -17.45 -13.19
N ALA A 164 0.90 -17.61 -12.11
CA ALA A 164 0.41 -16.49 -11.31
C ALA A 164 1.37 -16.25 -10.14
N LEU A 165 1.74 -14.99 -9.93
CA LEU A 165 2.58 -14.54 -8.83
C LEU A 165 1.71 -13.70 -7.91
N LEU A 166 1.76 -13.95 -6.61
CA LEU A 166 0.98 -13.26 -5.58
C LEU A 166 1.91 -12.85 -4.44
N TRP A 167 1.90 -11.58 -4.06
CA TRP A 167 2.78 -11.09 -3.01
C TRP A 167 2.18 -9.97 -2.19
N ALA A 168 2.76 -9.73 -1.02
CA ALA A 168 2.42 -8.61 -0.15
C ALA A 168 3.64 -7.69 0.00
N ALA A 169 3.39 -6.39 0.01
CA ALA A 169 4.42 -5.37 0.19
C ALA A 169 4.01 -4.33 1.23
N ASP A 170 4.96 -3.94 2.07
CA ASP A 170 4.84 -2.81 2.98
C ASP A 170 5.97 -1.80 2.73
N VAL A 171 5.99 -0.68 3.45
CA VAL A 171 6.96 0.39 3.17
C VAL A 171 8.43 -0.04 3.35
N ASP A 172 8.71 -0.90 4.32
CA ASP A 172 10.05 -1.17 4.85
C ASP A 172 10.39 -2.68 4.98
N SER A 173 9.58 -3.59 4.40
CA SER A 173 9.75 -5.04 4.54
C SER A 173 9.80 -5.51 6.01
N ARG A 174 8.99 -4.90 6.87
CA ARG A 174 9.06 -5.14 8.32
C ARG A 174 8.27 -6.36 8.76
N LEU A 175 7.28 -6.74 7.96
CA LEU A 175 6.34 -7.77 8.32
C LEU A 175 6.70 -9.10 7.68
N ARG A 176 6.13 -10.15 8.27
CA ARG A 176 6.04 -11.46 7.64
C ARG A 176 4.61 -11.69 7.19
N TYR A 177 4.43 -12.54 6.20
CA TYR A 177 3.11 -12.92 5.76
C TYR A 177 3.12 -14.34 5.22
N THR A 178 1.94 -14.96 5.25
CA THR A 178 1.63 -16.15 4.50
C THR A 178 0.61 -15.79 3.43
N ALA A 179 0.90 -16.19 2.19
CA ALA A 179 -0.04 -16.15 1.08
C ALA A 179 -0.29 -17.56 0.56
N GLU A 180 -1.53 -18.00 0.66
CA GLU A 180 -1.98 -19.32 0.24
C GLU A 180 -3.02 -19.21 -0.86
N ALA A 181 -2.75 -19.79 -2.02
CA ALA A 181 -3.73 -20.00 -3.08
C ALA A 181 -4.34 -21.40 -2.91
N THR A 182 -5.64 -21.49 -2.69
CA THR A 182 -6.35 -22.75 -2.46
C THR A 182 -7.58 -22.87 -3.37
N ASP A 183 -7.96 -24.11 -3.69
CA ASP A 183 -9.22 -24.35 -4.40
C ASP A 183 -10.39 -23.90 -3.52
N PHE A 184 -11.18 -22.96 -4.03
CA PHE A 184 -12.33 -22.41 -3.31
C PHE A 184 -13.42 -23.44 -3.03
N SER A 185 -13.57 -24.44 -3.90
CA SER A 185 -14.66 -25.42 -3.81
C SER A 185 -14.37 -26.52 -2.80
N THR A 186 -13.19 -27.16 -2.88
CA THR A 186 -12.85 -28.30 -2.02
C THR A 186 -11.83 -28.00 -0.94
N ARG A 187 -11.05 -26.92 -1.08
CA ARG A 187 -9.88 -26.61 -0.23
C ARG A 187 -8.89 -27.78 -0.06
N SER A 188 -8.89 -28.72 -1.00
CA SER A 188 -8.08 -29.95 -0.93
C SER A 188 -6.66 -29.78 -1.46
N LEU A 189 -6.44 -28.74 -2.26
CA LEU A 189 -5.18 -28.44 -2.92
C LEU A 189 -4.83 -26.98 -2.66
N SER A 190 -3.62 -26.74 -2.18
CA SER A 190 -3.10 -25.38 -1.99
C SER A 190 -1.63 -25.27 -2.34
N VAL A 191 -1.23 -24.04 -2.67
CA VAL A 191 0.16 -23.61 -2.77
C VAL A 191 0.32 -22.38 -1.91
N SER A 192 1.30 -22.42 -1.02
CA SER A 192 1.56 -21.34 -0.09
C SER A 192 3.01 -20.86 -0.15
N TYR A 193 3.17 -19.60 0.21
CA TYR A 193 4.44 -18.97 0.53
C TYR A 193 4.32 -18.36 1.91
N SER A 194 5.35 -18.53 2.74
CA SER A 194 5.49 -17.85 4.02
C SER A 194 6.87 -17.21 4.12
N GLY A 195 6.91 -15.90 4.33
CA GLY A 195 8.16 -15.16 4.37
C GLY A 195 7.96 -13.69 4.69
N ARG A 196 8.87 -12.82 4.24
CA ARG A 196 8.81 -11.38 4.51
C ARG A 196 8.05 -10.66 3.40
N THR A 197 7.40 -9.55 3.75
CA THR A 197 6.87 -8.60 2.77
C THR A 197 8.01 -7.95 1.97
N GLU A 198 7.73 -7.58 0.72
CA GLU A 198 8.63 -6.76 -0.08
C GLU A 198 8.47 -5.27 0.28
N SER A 199 9.49 -4.45 0.05
CA SER A 199 9.42 -3.03 0.29
C SER A 199 8.75 -2.35 -0.89
N LEU A 200 7.74 -1.52 -0.67
CA LEU A 200 7.13 -0.66 -1.67
C LEU A 200 8.12 0.34 -2.30
N ARG A 201 9.31 0.51 -1.72
CA ARG A 201 10.40 1.29 -2.33
C ARG A 201 11.23 0.47 -3.32
N ALA A 202 11.14 -0.85 -3.30
CA ALA A 202 11.77 -1.72 -4.26
C ALA A 202 10.97 -1.79 -5.57
N ASN A 203 11.61 -2.31 -6.62
CA ASN A 203 10.97 -2.54 -7.91
C ASN A 203 9.88 -3.61 -7.77
N GLN A 204 8.62 -3.20 -7.93
CA GLN A 204 7.45 -4.08 -7.85
C GLN A 204 7.15 -4.81 -9.16
N ALA A 205 8.02 -4.76 -10.17
CA ALA A 205 7.83 -5.47 -11.43
C ALA A 205 7.85 -7.01 -11.23
N PRO A 206 6.94 -7.78 -11.84
CA PRO A 206 6.82 -9.22 -11.59
C PRO A 206 8.10 -10.04 -11.76
N PRO A 207 8.96 -9.81 -12.78
CA PRO A 207 10.24 -10.50 -12.89
C PRO A 207 11.16 -10.26 -11.69
N ALA A 208 11.21 -9.02 -11.18
CA ALA A 208 12.05 -8.66 -10.04
C ALA A 208 11.55 -9.28 -8.73
N ILE A 209 10.23 -9.39 -8.56
CA ILE A 209 9.62 -10.08 -7.42
C ILE A 209 9.95 -11.57 -7.46
N LEU A 210 9.82 -12.21 -8.62
CA LEU A 210 10.14 -13.63 -8.79
C LEU A 210 11.60 -13.93 -8.45
N GLU A 211 12.52 -13.10 -8.94
CA GLU A 211 13.96 -13.26 -8.75
C GLU A 211 14.36 -13.22 -7.27
N ARG A 212 13.60 -12.49 -6.44
CA ARG A 212 13.80 -12.41 -4.98
C ARG A 212 13.12 -13.54 -4.21
N GLY A 213 12.19 -14.27 -4.83
CA GLY A 213 11.46 -15.36 -4.18
C GLY A 213 10.56 -14.90 -3.03
N LEU A 214 10.03 -13.67 -3.08
CA LEU A 214 9.14 -13.11 -2.06
C LEU A 214 7.66 -13.15 -2.50
N CYS A 215 7.23 -14.29 -3.04
CA CYS A 215 5.88 -14.45 -3.59
C CYS A 215 5.43 -15.90 -3.62
N THR A 216 4.12 -16.11 -3.59
CA THR A 216 3.49 -17.38 -3.98
C THR A 216 3.53 -17.50 -5.49
N VAL A 217 4.08 -18.61 -6.00
CA VAL A 217 4.11 -18.91 -7.44
C VAL A 217 3.18 -20.07 -7.73
N VAL A 218 2.05 -19.77 -8.37
CA VAL A 218 1.07 -20.78 -8.79
C VAL A 218 1.37 -21.16 -10.24
N GLN A 219 1.97 -22.32 -10.42
CA GLN A 219 2.36 -22.82 -11.75
C GLN A 219 1.15 -23.06 -12.67
N PRO A 220 1.29 -23.00 -14.00
CA PRO A 220 0.17 -23.20 -14.93
C PRO A 220 -0.62 -24.49 -14.70
N ALA A 221 0.07 -25.59 -14.36
CA ALA A 221 -0.59 -26.85 -14.01
C ALA A 221 -1.43 -26.75 -12.73
N MET A 222 -0.92 -26.06 -11.72
CA MET A 222 -1.64 -25.83 -10.47
C MET A 222 -2.84 -24.91 -10.68
N ILE A 223 -2.70 -23.85 -11.49
CA ILE A 223 -3.81 -22.96 -11.84
C ILE A 223 -4.98 -23.77 -12.44
N ARG A 224 -4.69 -24.71 -13.35
CA ARG A 224 -5.74 -25.54 -13.97
C ARG A 224 -6.50 -26.38 -12.96
N GLU A 225 -5.84 -26.87 -11.91
CA GLU A 225 -6.50 -27.63 -10.85
C GLU A 225 -7.26 -26.73 -9.88
N LEU A 226 -6.64 -25.64 -9.40
CA LEU A 226 -7.27 -24.72 -8.44
C LEU A 226 -8.48 -23.99 -9.05
N ALA A 227 -8.44 -23.66 -10.34
CA ALA A 227 -9.49 -22.93 -11.04
C ALA A 227 -10.45 -23.83 -11.84
N LYS A 228 -10.34 -25.15 -11.71
CA LYS A 228 -11.03 -26.13 -12.56
C LYS A 228 -12.55 -25.98 -12.59
N VAL A 229 -13.15 -25.76 -11.41
CA VAL A 229 -14.62 -25.73 -11.23
C VAL A 229 -15.15 -24.31 -11.23
N SER A 230 -14.43 -23.40 -10.58
CA SER A 230 -14.90 -22.08 -10.20
C SER A 230 -14.32 -20.96 -11.07
N GLY A 231 -13.35 -21.25 -11.95
CA GLY A 231 -12.70 -20.26 -12.82
C GLY A 231 -11.68 -19.35 -12.10
N GLY A 232 -11.35 -19.67 -10.84
CA GLY A 232 -10.38 -18.96 -10.03
C GLY A 232 -10.06 -19.70 -8.74
N PHE A 233 -9.32 -19.07 -7.84
CA PHE A 233 -8.93 -19.66 -6.57
C PHE A 233 -9.05 -18.65 -5.43
N ASP A 234 -9.12 -19.15 -4.21
CA ASP A 234 -9.12 -18.30 -3.01
C ASP A 234 -7.68 -18.00 -2.61
N LEU A 235 -7.33 -16.72 -2.57
CA LEU A 235 -6.07 -16.22 -2.03
C LEU A 235 -6.31 -15.82 -0.58
N THR A 236 -5.73 -16.59 0.34
CA THR A 236 -5.68 -16.24 1.76
C THR A 236 -4.39 -15.50 2.07
N ILE A 237 -4.48 -14.31 2.65
CA ILE A 237 -3.37 -13.53 3.19
C ILE A 237 -3.47 -13.51 4.71
N GLN A 238 -2.39 -13.88 5.38
CA GLN A 238 -2.25 -13.78 6.82
C GLN A 238 -0.98 -13.00 7.15
N ILE A 239 -1.08 -11.98 7.99
CA ILE A 239 0.05 -11.13 8.38
C ILE A 239 0.60 -11.61 9.73
N HIS A 240 1.93 -11.69 9.82
CA HIS A 240 2.69 -12.12 10.99
C HIS A 240 3.73 -11.04 11.36
N LYS A 241 4.05 -10.94 12.66
CA LYS A 241 5.11 -10.06 13.18
C LYS A 241 6.46 -10.77 13.31
#